data_AF-A0A961NZ62-F1
#
_entry.id   AF-A0A961NZ62-F1
#
_cell.length_a   1.000
_cell.length_b   1.000
_cell.length_c   1.000
_cell.angle_alpha   90.00
_cell.angle_beta   90.00
_cell.angle_gamma   90.00
#
_symmetry.space_group_name_H-M   'P 1'
#
loop_
_entity.id
_entity.type
_entity.pdbx_description
1 polymer ?
#
loop_
_entity_poly.entity_id
_entity_poly.type
_entity_poly.pdbx_seq_one_letter_code
_entity_poly.pdbx_strand_id
1 'polypeptide(L)' 'MAFFDDFYSSRPLSDALRGMTGAARSVLDTPFDQRARQISTRIAQLRAMDDAVLSDLGVPREKIVPYVLGVWVPR' A
#
# COMPACT_ATOMS: atom_id res chain seq x y z
N MET A 1 41.36 -14.83 -20.98
CA MET A 1 39.98 -14.63 -20.50
C MET A 1 39.62 -15.81 -19.61
N ALA A 2 39.51 -15.61 -18.30
CA ALA A 2 38.72 -16.39 -17.33
C ALA A 2 38.95 -15.75 -15.93
N PHE A 3 38.04 -14.87 -15.51
CA PHE A 3 38.09 -14.18 -14.20
C PHE A 3 36.77 -14.34 -13.42
N PHE A 4 35.88 -15.24 -13.83
CA PHE A 4 34.48 -15.26 -13.34
C PHE A 4 34.00 -16.59 -12.74
N ASP A 5 34.86 -17.57 -12.47
CA ASP A 5 34.37 -18.91 -12.07
C ASP A 5 34.26 -19.15 -10.55
N ASP A 6 34.86 -18.30 -9.70
CA ASP A 6 35.13 -18.67 -8.30
C ASP A 6 34.05 -18.25 -7.27
N PHE A 7 33.03 -17.49 -7.67
CA PHE A 7 32.06 -16.91 -6.71
C PHE A 7 30.89 -17.81 -6.31
N TYR A 8 30.70 -18.97 -6.96
CA TYR A 8 29.54 -19.83 -6.70
C TYR A 8 29.81 -21.00 -5.73
N SER A 9 31.07 -21.18 -5.30
CA SER A 9 31.39 -22.24 -4.36
C SER A 9 31.28 -21.75 -2.93
N SER A 10 30.34 -22.35 -2.19
CA SER A 10 30.30 -22.40 -0.72
C SER A 10 29.62 -21.24 0.01
N ARG A 11 28.28 -21.25 0.06
CA ARG A 11 27.47 -20.87 1.24
C ARG A 11 26.00 -21.32 1.03
N PRO A 12 25.35 -21.96 2.02
CA PRO A 12 24.00 -22.49 1.84
C PRO A 12 23.01 -21.35 1.65
N LEU A 13 22.53 -21.20 0.41
CA LEU A 13 21.56 -20.20 -0.07
C LEU A 13 20.26 -20.16 0.77
N SER A 14 19.97 -21.22 1.52
CA SER A 14 18.70 -21.43 2.23
C SER A 14 18.48 -20.52 3.44
N ASP A 15 19.51 -20.12 4.18
CA ASP A 15 19.34 -19.28 5.39
C ASP A 15 19.30 -17.77 5.07
N ALA A 16 20.03 -17.33 4.05
CA ALA A 16 20.01 -15.92 3.62
C ALA A 16 18.63 -15.52 3.04
N LEU A 17 17.95 -16.43 2.33
CA LEU A 17 16.63 -16.17 1.75
C LEU A 17 15.52 -16.04 2.80
N ARG A 18 15.63 -16.73 3.95
CA ARG A 18 14.66 -16.63 5.04
C ARG A 18 14.76 -15.31 5.81
N GLY A 19 15.95 -14.73 5.93
CA GLY A 19 16.16 -13.40 6.50
C GLY A 19 15.78 -12.26 5.54
N MET A 20 16.02 -12.44 4.22
CA MET A 20 15.71 -11.42 3.20
C MET A 20 14.20 -11.26 2.93
N THR A 21 13.38 -12.30 3.09
CA THR A 21 11.94 -12.22 2.78
C THR A 21 11.14 -11.34 3.77
N GLY A 22 11.61 -11.17 5.01
CA GLY A 22 10.99 -10.25 5.97
C GLY A 22 11.26 -8.77 5.65
N ALA A 23 12.48 -8.45 5.21
CA ALA A 23 12.89 -7.08 4.88
C ALA A 23 12.52 -6.68 3.43
N ALA A 24 12.62 -7.59 2.47
CA ALA A 24 12.28 -7.33 1.06
C ALA A 24 10.78 -7.10 0.84
N ARG A 25 9.91 -7.59 1.74
CA ARG A 25 8.47 -7.27 1.72
C ARG A 25 8.18 -5.80 2.04
N SER A 26 9.05 -5.16 2.82
CA SER A 26 8.99 -3.73 3.13
C SER A 26 9.56 -2.86 1.99
N VAL A 27 10.53 -3.38 1.24
CA VAL A 27 11.21 -2.64 0.15
C VAL A 27 10.47 -2.76 -1.19
N LEU A 28 9.72 -3.84 -1.41
CA LEU A 28 8.79 -3.99 -2.53
C LEU A 28 7.36 -3.50 -2.23
N ASP A 29 7.12 -2.99 -1.01
CA ASP A 29 5.91 -2.21 -0.72
C ASP A 29 6.02 -0.90 -1.51
N THR A 30 5.59 -0.97 -2.78
CA THR A 30 5.71 0.16 -3.69
C THR A 30 5.02 1.38 -3.08
N PRO A 31 5.47 2.61 -3.35
CA PRO A 31 4.77 3.81 -2.88
C PRO A 31 3.28 3.82 -3.30
N PHE A 32 2.94 3.14 -4.39
CA PHE A 32 1.57 2.91 -4.83
C PHE A 32 0.76 2.03 -3.88
N ASP A 33 1.36 0.98 -3.31
CA ASP A 33 0.67 0.10 -2.37
C ASP A 33 0.38 0.82 -1.05
N GLN A 34 1.33 1.66 -0.59
CA GLN A 34 1.10 2.51 0.58
C GLN A 34 -0.07 3.49 0.33
N ARG A 35 -0.09 4.16 -0.83
CA ARG A 35 -1.18 5.08 -1.20
C ARG A 35 -2.52 4.34 -1.32
N ALA A 36 -2.53 3.15 -1.91
CA ALA A 36 -3.74 2.33 -2.02
C ALA A 36 -4.29 1.94 -0.64
N ARG A 37 -3.43 1.56 0.31
CA ARG A 37 -3.81 1.26 1.71
C ARG A 37 -4.33 2.50 2.43
N GLN A 38 -3.74 3.67 2.21
CA GLN A 38 -4.24 4.93 2.79
C GLN A 38 -5.64 5.27 2.26
N ILE A 39 -5.85 5.15 0.95
CA ILE A 39 -7.15 5.40 0.31
C ILE A 39 -8.20 4.41 0.84
N SER A 40 -7.88 3.11 0.90
CA SER A 40 -8.83 2.10 1.37
C SER A 40 -9.20 2.31 2.84
N THR A 41 -8.21 2.64 3.69
CA THR A 41 -8.43 2.97 5.10
C THR A 41 -9.32 4.20 5.23
N ARG A 42 -9.09 5.23 4.42
CA ARG A 42 -9.90 6.45 4.47
C ARG A 42 -11.34 6.22 4.03
N ILE A 43 -11.56 5.42 2.98
CA ILE A 43 -12.90 5.02 2.53
C ILE A 43 -13.61 4.23 3.63
N ALA A 44 -12.93 3.28 4.27
CA ALA A 44 -13.49 2.49 5.35
C ALA A 44 -13.90 3.35 6.55
N GLN A 45 -13.04 4.32 6.93
CA GLN A 45 -13.36 5.29 7.99
C GLN A 45 -14.61 6.10 7.66
N LEU A 46 -14.72 6.65 6.45
CA LEU A 46 -15.90 7.44 6.04
C LEU A 46 -17.17 6.57 5.98
N ARG A 47 -17.06 5.30 5.55
CA ARG A 47 -18.19 4.36 5.60
C ARG A 47 -18.54 3.91 7.02
N ALA A 48 -17.63 4.02 7.98
CA ALA A 48 -17.96 3.75 9.38
C ALA A 48 -18.67 4.94 10.05
N MET A 49 -18.61 6.14 9.45
CA MET A 49 -19.33 7.31 9.94
C MET A 49 -20.83 7.19 9.68
N ASP A 50 -21.59 7.85 10.55
CA ASP A 50 -23.02 8.05 10.40
C ASP A 50 -23.31 9.02 9.24
N ASP A 51 -24.46 8.84 8.60
CA ASP A 51 -24.88 9.67 7.47
C ASP A 51 -25.09 11.14 7.87
N ALA A 52 -25.47 11.42 9.13
CA ALA A 52 -25.55 12.78 9.64
C ALA A 52 -24.17 13.47 9.63
N VAL A 53 -23.11 12.74 10.02
CA VAL A 53 -21.73 13.24 10.04
C VAL A 53 -21.21 13.41 8.61
N LEU A 54 -21.54 12.49 7.72
CA LEU A 54 -21.19 12.59 6.30
C LEU A 54 -21.87 13.79 5.63
N SER A 55 -23.12 14.06 5.98
CA SER A 55 -23.87 15.21 5.47
C SER A 55 -23.30 16.54 5.96
N ASP A 56 -22.81 16.62 7.20
CA ASP A 56 -22.15 17.82 7.73
C ASP A 56 -20.83 18.12 6.99
N LEU A 57 -20.12 17.06 6.58
CA LEU A 57 -18.96 17.17 5.69
C LEU A 57 -19.34 17.48 4.22
N GLY A 58 -20.64 17.54 3.92
CA GLY A 58 -21.17 17.71 2.57
C GLY A 58 -20.97 16.49 1.66
N VAL A 59 -20.50 15.35 2.18
CA VAL A 59 -20.14 14.15 1.41
C VAL A 59 -21.27 13.12 1.45
N PRO A 60 -22.09 12.97 0.40
CA PRO A 60 -23.09 11.91 0.39
C PRO A 60 -22.41 10.53 0.23
N ARG A 61 -23.09 9.49 0.72
CA ARG A 61 -22.55 8.12 0.86
C ARG A 61 -21.97 7.57 -0.45
N GLU A 62 -22.67 7.79 -1.55
CA GLU A 62 -22.31 7.36 -2.90
C GLU A 62 -21.11 8.14 -3.48
N LYS A 63 -20.76 9.30 -2.90
CA LYS A 63 -19.63 10.13 -3.32
C LYS A 63 -18.38 9.94 -2.46
N ILE A 64 -18.39 9.09 -1.43
CA ILE A 64 -17.21 8.81 -0.59
C ILE A 64 -15.99 8.41 -1.44
N VAL A 65 -16.16 7.51 -2.42
CA VAL A 65 -15.05 7.06 -3.26
C VAL A 65 -14.49 8.18 -4.15
N PRO A 66 -15.29 8.87 -4.99
CA PRO A 66 -14.77 9.97 -5.81
C PRO A 66 -14.27 11.15 -4.97
N TYR A 67 -14.80 11.38 -3.76
CA TYR A 67 -14.28 12.35 -2.81
C TYR A 67 -12.85 12.02 -2.36
N VAL A 68 -12.60 10.78 -1.89
CA VAL A 68 -11.25 10.36 -1.45
C VAL A 68 -10.24 10.37 -2.61
N LEU A 69 -10.69 10.10 -3.83
CA LEU A 69 -9.85 10.16 -5.03
C LEU A 69 -9.64 11.59 -5.55
N GLY A 70 -10.28 12.61 -4.96
CA GLY A 70 -10.17 14.02 -5.36
C GLY A 70 -10.88 14.36 -6.68
N VAL A 71 -11.75 13.47 -7.17
CA VAL A 71 -12.48 13.63 -8.44
C VAL A 71 -13.81 14.36 -8.22
N TRP A 72 -14.26 14.49 -6.97
CA TRP A 72 -15.47 15.19 -6.59
C TRP A 72 -15.18 16.15 -5.44
N VAL A 73 -15.66 17.38 -5.58
CA VAL A 73 -15.55 18.45 -4.57
C VAL A 73 -16.97 18.94 -4.30
N PRO A 74 -17.43 18.99 -3.05
CA PRO A 74 -18.73 19.55 -2.71
C PRO A 74 -18.78 21.03 -3.16
N ARG A 75 -19.89 21.45 -3.76
CA ARG A 75 -20.13 22.82 -4.21
C ARG A 75 -21.14 23.51 -3.33
#